data_AF-A0A4U5MDH0-F1
#
_entry.id   AF-A0A4U5MDH0-F1
#
_cell.length_a   1.000
_cell.length_b   1.000
_cell.length_c   1.000
_cell.angle_alpha   90.00
_cell.angle_beta   90.00
_cell.angle_gamma   90.00
#
_symmetry.space_group_name_H-M   'P 1'
#
loop_
_entity.id
_entity.type
_entity.pdbx_description
1 polymer ?
#
loop_
_entity_poly.entity_id
_entity_poly.type
_entity_poly.pdbx_seq_one_letter_code
_entity_poly.pdbx_strand_id
1 'polypeptide(L)'
;MQESQIAALHNAECDFYLNFAKHVDIPLPKVFEIQKTLVEKNQRGVLLMESLVGKCDQCPLQGDATEEQVYEVAKQIAKYQSYILSLPTDQWLGKHKKDEILKTFTKADFFGPFFQRVKQLKPGEFDHGIEVLSKYSNQFNFAWYTSVGVGQDIGQIDCNALLTFGLRSPDDALSRRFLQPKSALENESRRIAFQQVGGHYRLASDA
;
A
#
# COMPACT_ATOMS: atom_id res chain seq x y z
N MET A 1 13.96 -10.17 -1.56
CA MET A 1 13.76 -9.29 -0.38
C MET A 1 14.84 -9.64 0.63
N GLN A 2 15.49 -8.67 1.28
CA GLN A 2 16.53 -8.96 2.28
C GLN A 2 15.89 -9.44 3.59
N GLU A 3 16.58 -10.32 4.32
CA GLU A 3 16.07 -10.91 5.57
C GLU A 3 15.71 -9.86 6.64
N SER A 4 16.49 -8.79 6.74
CA SER A 4 16.22 -7.66 7.63
C SER A 4 14.92 -6.93 7.32
N GLN A 5 14.53 -6.85 6.04
CA GLN A 5 13.27 -6.23 5.62
C GLN A 5 12.08 -7.14 5.94
N ILE A 6 12.23 -8.45 5.71
CA ILE A 6 11.23 -9.45 6.09
C ILE A 6 11.03 -9.40 7.62
N ALA A 7 12.12 -9.34 8.38
CA ALA A 7 12.07 -9.21 9.83
C ALA A 7 11.36 -7.91 10.28
N ALA A 8 11.62 -6.79 9.61
CA ALA A 8 10.96 -5.51 9.92
C ALA A 8 9.44 -5.57 9.71
N LEU A 9 8.98 -6.15 8.59
CA LEU A 9 7.56 -6.31 8.28
C LEU A 9 6.87 -7.26 9.27
N HIS A 10 7.46 -8.44 9.49
CA HIS A 10 6.95 -9.43 10.45
C HIS A 10 6.88 -8.87 11.87
N ASN A 11 7.92 -8.16 12.30
CA ASN A 11 7.96 -7.59 13.65
C ASN A 11 6.97 -6.42 13.82
N ALA A 12 6.66 -5.68 12.75
CA ALA A 12 5.60 -4.67 12.75
C ALA A 12 4.21 -5.30 12.89
N GLU A 13 3.94 -6.38 12.17
CA GLU A 13 2.71 -7.17 12.34
C GLU A 13 2.59 -7.75 13.76
N CYS A 14 3.68 -8.32 14.30
CA CYS A 14 3.70 -8.78 15.69
C CYS A 14 3.39 -7.65 16.68
N ASP A 15 3.98 -6.47 16.47
CA ASP A 15 3.73 -5.29 17.31
C ASP A 15 2.28 -4.82 17.24
N PHE A 16 1.65 -4.91 16.06
CA PHE A 16 0.21 -4.67 15.90
C PHE A 16 -0.61 -5.57 16.82
N TYR A 17 -0.44 -6.88 16.71
CA TYR A 17 -1.22 -7.84 17.49
C TYR A 17 -0.94 -7.76 19.00
N LEU A 18 0.31 -7.56 19.41
CA LEU A 18 0.69 -7.46 20.82
C LEU A 18 0.14 -6.21 21.51
N ASN A 19 0.20 -5.06 20.84
CA ASN A 19 0.03 -3.77 21.50
C ASN A 19 -1.23 -3.03 21.08
N PHE A 20 -1.75 -3.27 19.87
CA PHE A 20 -2.74 -2.39 19.25
C PHE A 20 -4.06 -3.10 18.91
N ALA A 21 -4.02 -4.36 18.48
CA ALA A 21 -5.21 -5.11 18.03
C ALA A 21 -6.36 -5.12 19.05
N LYS A 22 -6.06 -5.26 20.35
CA LYS A 22 -7.08 -5.28 21.43
C LYS A 22 -7.84 -3.97 21.62
N HIS A 23 -7.36 -2.89 21.01
CA HIS A 23 -7.95 -1.55 21.13
C HIS A 23 -8.73 -1.13 19.89
N VAL A 24 -8.69 -1.93 18.82
CA VAL A 24 -9.41 -1.66 17.59
C VAL A 24 -10.69 -2.50 17.57
N ASP A 25 -11.84 -1.83 17.48
CA ASP A 25 -13.15 -2.47 17.36
C ASP A 25 -13.43 -2.91 15.91
N ILE A 26 -12.61 -3.83 15.42
CA ILE A 26 -12.77 -4.52 14.14
C ILE A 26 -12.64 -6.05 14.33
N PRO A 27 -13.28 -6.87 13.49
CA PRO A 27 -13.09 -8.31 13.53
C PRO A 27 -11.66 -8.67 13.13
N LEU A 28 -10.93 -9.33 14.05
CA LEU A 28 -9.59 -9.84 13.82
C LEU A 28 -9.53 -11.33 14.20
N PRO A 29 -8.73 -12.16 13.48
CA PRO A 29 -8.46 -13.53 13.89
C PRO A 29 -7.83 -13.56 15.27
N LYS A 30 -8.24 -14.53 16.10
CA LYS A 30 -7.60 -14.73 17.40
C LYS A 30 -6.14 -15.13 17.22
N VAL A 31 -5.24 -14.51 17.99
CA VAL A 31 -3.82 -14.86 18.02
C VAL A 31 -3.54 -15.73 19.25
N PHE A 32 -2.88 -16.87 19.04
CA PHE A 32 -2.52 -17.81 20.09
C PHE A 32 -1.07 -17.65 20.53
N GLU A 33 -0.15 -17.41 19.60
CA GLU A 33 1.29 -17.29 19.89
C GLU A 33 1.95 -16.31 18.92
N ILE A 34 2.93 -15.54 19.41
CA ILE A 34 3.67 -14.55 18.62
C ILE A 34 5.16 -14.69 18.92
N GLN A 35 5.94 -14.99 17.88
CA GLN A 35 7.40 -15.01 17.92
C GLN A 35 7.94 -14.01 16.90
N LYS A 36 8.74 -13.05 17.37
CA LYS A 36 9.43 -12.09 16.50
C LYS A 36 10.61 -12.73 15.77
N THR A 37 10.94 -12.16 14.61
CA THR A 37 12.17 -12.50 13.86
C THR A 37 13.36 -11.79 14.50
N LEU A 38 14.43 -12.52 14.79
CA LEU A 38 15.70 -12.00 15.30
C LEU A 38 16.82 -12.43 14.35
N VAL A 39 17.21 -11.51 13.45
CA VAL A 39 18.16 -11.78 12.35
C VAL A 39 19.53 -12.18 12.92
N GLU A 40 19.99 -11.48 13.94
CA GLU A 40 21.28 -11.72 14.60
C GLU A 40 21.36 -13.08 15.31
N LYS A 41 20.21 -13.68 15.63
CA LYS A 41 20.11 -15.01 16.25
C LYS A 41 19.70 -16.09 15.27
N ASN A 42 19.57 -15.76 13.98
CA ASN A 42 19.03 -16.66 12.96
C ASN A 42 17.67 -17.28 13.39
N GLN A 43 16.85 -16.49 14.09
CA GLN A 43 15.54 -16.93 14.59
C GLN A 43 14.44 -16.43 13.65
N ARG A 44 13.69 -17.37 13.09
CA ARG A 44 12.52 -17.08 12.27
C ARG A 44 11.33 -16.64 13.12
N GLY A 45 10.60 -15.64 12.65
CA GLY A 45 9.33 -15.23 13.24
C GLY A 45 8.19 -16.21 12.94
N VAL A 46 7.25 -16.30 13.89
CA VAL A 46 6.05 -17.15 13.80
C VAL A 46 4.86 -16.37 14.34
N LEU A 47 3.71 -16.51 13.68
CA LEU A 47 2.43 -15.99 14.14
C LEU A 47 1.42 -17.14 14.10
N LEU A 48 0.98 -17.63 15.26
CA LEU A 48 -0.02 -18.69 15.35
C LEU A 48 -1.39 -18.07 15.57
N MET A 49 -2.31 -18.29 14.64
CA MET A 49 -3.60 -17.63 14.61
C MET A 49 -4.75 -18.60 14.34
N GLU A 50 -5.96 -18.14 14.63
CA GLU A 50 -7.19 -18.82 14.26
C GLU A 50 -7.27 -19.09 12.76
N SER A 51 -7.66 -20.31 12.40
CA SER A 51 -8.01 -20.65 11.03
C SER A 51 -9.31 -19.98 10.63
N LEU A 52 -9.25 -19.24 9.52
CA LEU A 52 -10.42 -18.60 8.89
C LEU A 52 -11.03 -19.44 7.76
N VAL A 53 -10.60 -20.69 7.58
CA VAL A 53 -11.17 -21.60 6.58
C VAL A 53 -12.68 -21.77 6.84
N GLY A 54 -13.49 -21.45 5.83
CA GLY A 54 -14.95 -21.47 5.92
C GLY A 54 -15.57 -20.32 6.74
N LYS A 55 -14.76 -19.36 7.21
CA LYS A 55 -15.19 -18.17 7.95
C LYS A 55 -14.91 -16.86 7.21
N CYS A 56 -14.05 -16.90 6.19
CA CYS A 56 -13.77 -15.76 5.31
C CYS A 56 -14.03 -16.13 3.86
N ASP A 57 -14.32 -15.12 3.05
CA ASP A 57 -14.39 -15.21 1.60
C ASP A 57 -13.57 -14.09 0.97
N GLN A 58 -13.17 -14.26 -0.29
CA GLN A 58 -12.51 -13.22 -1.09
C GLN A 58 -13.54 -12.61 -2.04
N CYS A 59 -13.92 -11.37 -1.77
CA CYS A 59 -14.87 -10.64 -2.61
C CYS A 59 -14.15 -9.46 -3.29
N PRO A 60 -13.96 -9.50 -4.62
CA PRO A 60 -13.51 -8.35 -5.38
C PRO A 60 -14.47 -7.18 -5.18
N LEU A 61 -13.93 -6.02 -4.79
CA LEU A 61 -14.73 -4.79 -4.66
C LEU A 61 -15.33 -4.37 -6.01
N GLN A 62 -14.69 -4.74 -7.11
CA GLN A 62 -15.16 -4.47 -8.47
C GLN A 62 -16.00 -5.64 -8.96
N GLY A 63 -17.32 -5.43 -9.07
CA GLY A 63 -18.24 -6.34 -9.76
C GLY A 63 -18.97 -7.35 -8.88
N ASP A 64 -18.42 -7.70 -7.71
CA ASP A 64 -19.00 -8.77 -6.86
C ASP A 64 -19.54 -8.27 -5.50
N ALA A 65 -18.96 -7.20 -4.95
CA ALA A 65 -19.38 -6.67 -3.65
C ALA A 65 -20.68 -5.85 -3.73
N THR A 66 -21.60 -6.06 -2.79
CA THR A 66 -22.79 -5.20 -2.64
C THR A 66 -22.41 -3.86 -2.00
N GLU A 67 -23.23 -2.83 -2.20
CA GLU A 67 -23.02 -1.51 -1.59
C GLU A 67 -22.90 -1.60 -0.06
N GLU A 68 -23.71 -2.45 0.58
CA GLU A 68 -23.67 -2.67 2.03
C GLU A 68 -22.35 -3.30 2.48
N GLN A 69 -21.82 -4.26 1.72
CA GLN A 69 -20.52 -4.88 2.03
C GLN A 69 -19.39 -3.87 1.89
N VAL A 70 -19.41 -3.06 0.81
CA VAL A 70 -18.44 -1.98 0.61
C VAL A 70 -18.50 -0.97 1.75
N TYR A 71 -19.70 -0.55 2.15
CA TYR A 71 -19.90 0.39 3.25
C TYR A 71 -19.40 -0.17 4.58
N GLU A 72 -19.67 -1.44 4.88
CA GLU A 72 -19.20 -2.07 6.12
C GLU A 72 -17.68 -2.19 6.14
N VAL A 73 -17.05 -2.60 5.04
CA VAL A 73 -15.58 -2.62 4.93
C VAL A 73 -14.99 -1.22 5.12
N ALA A 74 -15.56 -0.20 4.49
CA ALA A 74 -15.12 1.18 4.64
C ALA A 74 -15.23 1.67 6.09
N LYS A 75 -16.30 1.28 6.80
CA LYS A 75 -16.49 1.59 8.23
C LYS A 75 -15.43 0.93 9.11
N GLN A 76 -15.11 -0.35 8.88
CA GLN A 76 -14.07 -1.07 9.63
C GLN A 76 -12.69 -0.44 9.39
N ILE A 77 -12.39 -0.09 8.14
CA ILE A 77 -11.17 0.65 7.75
C ILE A 77 -11.10 1.99 8.50
N ALA A 78 -12.19 2.77 8.50
CA ALA A 78 -12.22 4.07 9.15
C ALA A 78 -11.99 3.96 10.67
N LYS A 79 -12.55 2.94 11.33
CA LYS A 79 -12.30 2.67 12.76
C LYS A 79 -10.82 2.37 13.02
N TYR A 80 -10.25 1.45 12.25
CA TYR A 80 -8.85 1.08 12.34
C TYR A 80 -7.93 2.31 12.18
N GLN A 81 -8.15 3.08 11.12
CA GLN A 81 -7.36 4.27 10.82
C GLN A 81 -7.51 5.35 11.89
N SER A 82 -8.74 5.64 12.31
CA SER A 82 -9.02 6.62 13.37
C SER A 82 -8.23 6.30 14.64
N TYR A 83 -8.21 5.02 15.05
CA TYR A 83 -7.41 4.57 16.17
C TYR A 83 -5.91 4.78 15.94
N ILE A 84 -5.34 4.22 14.86
CA ILE A 84 -3.90 4.26 14.60
C ILE A 84 -3.37 5.70 14.47
N LEU A 85 -4.14 6.59 13.84
CA LEU A 85 -3.77 8.00 13.66
C LEU A 85 -3.96 8.87 14.90
N SER A 86 -4.69 8.37 15.88
CA SER A 86 -4.87 9.01 17.18
C SER A 86 -3.80 8.58 18.20
N LEU A 87 -2.97 7.59 17.86
CA LEU A 87 -1.85 7.19 18.70
C LEU A 87 -0.78 8.29 18.77
N PRO A 88 -0.08 8.41 19.91
CA PRO A 88 1.13 9.21 20.02
C PRO A 88 2.14 8.90 18.92
N THR A 89 2.79 9.94 18.39
CA THR A 89 3.67 9.82 17.23
C THR A 89 4.86 8.89 17.47
N ASP A 90 5.33 8.75 18.71
CA ASP A 90 6.41 7.86 19.11
C ASP A 90 6.02 6.37 19.17
N GLN A 91 4.72 6.05 19.04
CA GLN A 91 4.21 4.68 18.97
C GLN A 91 4.25 4.17 17.52
N TRP A 92 3.10 3.94 16.88
CA TRP A 92 3.03 3.26 15.58
C TRP A 92 3.83 3.98 14.49
N LEU A 93 3.55 5.27 14.28
CA LEU A 93 4.12 6.05 13.18
C LEU A 93 5.62 6.33 13.33
N GLY A 94 6.08 6.54 14.57
CA GLY A 94 7.49 6.82 14.87
C GLY A 94 8.34 5.57 14.90
N LYS A 95 7.76 4.43 15.31
CA LYS A 95 8.46 3.15 15.38
C LYS A 95 8.61 2.47 14.02
N HIS A 96 7.58 2.56 13.18
CA HIS A 96 7.58 1.93 11.85
C HIS A 96 7.71 2.99 10.76
N LYS A 97 8.96 3.29 10.37
CA LYS A 97 9.26 4.32 9.36
C LYS A 97 8.68 3.93 8.00
N LYS A 98 7.80 4.78 7.49
CA LYS A 98 7.07 4.65 6.22
C LYS A 98 7.99 4.37 5.02
N ASP A 99 9.08 5.11 4.95
CA ASP A 99 10.05 5.01 3.86
C ASP A 99 10.71 3.63 3.78
N GLU A 100 10.88 2.93 4.90
CA GLU A 100 11.53 1.61 4.91
C GLU A 100 10.64 0.52 4.31
N ILE A 101 9.32 0.61 4.50
CA ILE A 101 8.38 -0.32 3.90
C ILE A 101 8.31 -0.07 2.39
N LEU A 102 8.15 1.19 1.94
CA LEU A 102 8.10 1.51 0.52
C LEU A 102 9.41 1.20 -0.22
N LYS A 103 10.57 1.41 0.42
CA LYS A 103 11.88 0.96 -0.10
C LYS A 103 11.96 -0.56 -0.29
N THR A 104 11.09 -1.34 0.33
CA THR A 104 11.05 -2.80 0.11
C THR A 104 10.50 -3.14 -1.28
N PHE A 105 9.54 -2.35 -1.78
CA PHE A 105 9.00 -2.52 -3.14
C PHE A 105 9.99 -2.15 -4.25
N THR A 106 11.03 -1.37 -3.93
CA THR A 106 12.00 -0.88 -4.91
C THR A 106 13.25 -1.75 -5.01
N LYS A 107 13.53 -2.58 -3.99
CA LYS A 107 14.72 -3.43 -3.91
C LYS A 107 14.49 -4.85 -4.41
N ALA A 108 13.25 -5.29 -4.45
CA ALA A 108 12.83 -6.51 -5.12
C ALA A 108 12.13 -6.10 -6.40
N ASP A 109 12.17 -6.95 -7.44
CA ASP A 109 11.30 -6.79 -8.61
C ASP A 109 9.84 -7.09 -8.19
N PHE A 110 9.26 -6.18 -7.42
CA PHE A 110 7.95 -6.35 -6.81
C PHE A 110 6.86 -6.27 -7.88
N PHE A 111 6.96 -5.30 -8.79
CA PHE A 111 5.96 -5.07 -9.84
C PHE A 111 6.09 -6.02 -11.04
N GLY A 112 7.28 -6.56 -11.32
CA GLY A 112 7.54 -7.40 -12.48
C GLY A 112 6.58 -8.60 -12.62
N PRO A 113 6.37 -9.42 -11.58
CA PRO A 113 5.40 -10.52 -11.62
C PRO A 113 3.97 -10.07 -11.94
N PHE A 114 3.53 -8.91 -11.43
CA PHE A 114 2.21 -8.37 -11.71
C PHE A 114 2.09 -7.92 -13.17
N PHE A 115 3.11 -7.24 -13.69
CA PHE A 115 3.17 -6.87 -15.10
C PHE A 115 3.10 -8.09 -16.01
N GLN A 116 3.85 -9.15 -15.72
CA GLN A 116 3.75 -10.40 -16.48
C GLN A 116 2.35 -11.02 -16.39
N ARG A 117 1.72 -10.97 -15.21
CA ARG A 117 0.37 -11.48 -15.04
C ARG A 117 -0.66 -10.70 -15.85
N VAL A 118 -0.57 -9.38 -15.89
CA VAL A 118 -1.46 -8.54 -16.71
C VAL A 118 -1.31 -8.86 -18.19
N LYS A 119 -0.07 -9.02 -18.69
CA LYS A 119 0.17 -9.44 -20.08
C LYS A 119 -0.47 -10.78 -20.42
N GLN A 120 -0.42 -11.74 -19.49
CA GLN A 120 -1.04 -13.05 -19.69
C GLN A 120 -2.56 -12.97 -19.71
N LEU A 121 -3.16 -12.13 -18.87
CA LEU A 121 -4.61 -12.00 -18.76
C LEU A 121 -5.20 -11.19 -19.92
N LYS A 122 -4.46 -10.21 -20.43
CA LYS A 122 -4.90 -9.26 -21.47
C LYS A 122 -3.79 -9.02 -22.49
N PRO A 123 -3.48 -10.01 -23.35
CA PRO A 123 -2.38 -9.90 -24.31
C PRO A 123 -2.59 -8.74 -25.29
N GLY A 124 -1.55 -7.94 -25.55
CA GLY A 124 -1.60 -6.81 -26.48
C GLY A 124 -2.23 -5.53 -25.94
N GLU A 125 -3.17 -5.62 -24.99
CA GLU A 125 -3.93 -4.46 -24.49
C GLU A 125 -3.08 -3.48 -23.68
N PHE A 126 -2.20 -4.01 -22.82
CA PHE A 126 -1.37 -3.21 -21.90
C PHE A 126 0.14 -3.27 -22.20
N ASP A 127 0.54 -3.87 -23.32
CA ASP A 127 1.95 -4.20 -23.58
C ASP A 127 2.85 -2.97 -23.60
N HIS A 128 2.41 -1.90 -24.28
CA HIS A 128 3.15 -0.64 -24.35
C HIS A 128 3.26 0.03 -22.98
N GLY A 129 2.14 0.14 -22.25
CA GLY A 129 2.13 0.73 -20.91
C GLY A 129 3.06 -0.02 -19.95
N ILE A 130 3.03 -1.35 -19.99
CA ILE A 130 3.91 -2.20 -19.18
C ILE A 130 5.39 -2.03 -19.58
N GLU A 131 5.68 -1.97 -20.88
CA GLU A 131 7.06 -1.71 -21.36
C GLU A 131 7.61 -0.40 -20.80
N VAL A 132 6.80 0.67 -20.81
CA VAL A 132 7.19 1.96 -20.24
C VAL A 132 7.34 1.86 -18.72
N LEU A 133 6.31 1.40 -18.01
CA LEU A 133 6.26 1.41 -16.53
C LEU A 133 7.31 0.49 -15.91
N SER A 134 7.65 -0.62 -16.56
CA SER A 134 8.67 -1.56 -16.08
C SER A 134 10.07 -0.93 -15.93
N LYS A 135 10.37 0.14 -16.67
CA LYS A 135 11.64 0.89 -16.53
C LYS A 135 11.74 1.63 -15.18
N TYR A 136 10.61 1.88 -14.54
CA TYR A 136 10.51 2.62 -13.30
C TYR A 136 10.15 1.74 -12.09
N SER A 137 9.84 0.45 -12.29
CA SER A 137 9.33 -0.44 -11.25
C SER A 137 10.19 -0.51 -9.98
N ASN A 138 11.51 -0.38 -10.13
CA ASN A 138 12.46 -0.43 -9.02
C ASN A 138 12.84 0.96 -8.48
N GLN A 139 12.17 2.03 -8.91
CA GLN A 139 12.44 3.39 -8.45
C GLN A 139 11.55 3.77 -7.27
N PHE A 140 12.13 4.38 -6.25
CA PHE A 140 11.39 4.82 -5.07
C PHE A 140 10.28 5.83 -5.40
N ASN A 141 10.56 6.80 -6.25
CA ASN A 141 9.56 7.79 -6.64
C ASN A 141 8.38 7.15 -7.38
N PHE A 142 8.65 6.12 -8.20
CA PHE A 142 7.59 5.37 -8.87
C PHE A 142 6.74 4.62 -7.85
N ALA A 143 7.35 3.82 -6.98
CA ALA A 143 6.64 3.07 -5.94
C ALA A 143 5.83 4.02 -5.03
N TRP A 144 6.43 5.12 -4.59
CA TRP A 144 5.76 6.17 -3.82
C TRP A 144 4.57 6.76 -4.58
N TYR A 145 4.75 7.16 -5.84
CA TYR A 145 3.69 7.76 -6.63
C TYR A 145 2.53 6.79 -6.83
N THR A 146 2.81 5.53 -7.17
CA THR A 146 1.74 4.52 -7.36
C THR A 146 1.01 4.13 -6.08
N SER A 147 1.66 4.26 -4.92
CA SER A 147 1.06 3.91 -3.62
C SER A 147 0.41 5.09 -2.90
N VAL A 148 0.85 6.31 -3.18
CA VAL A 148 0.47 7.54 -2.44
C VAL A 148 0.16 8.70 -3.40
N GLY A 149 1.07 8.99 -4.34
CA GLY A 149 0.95 10.17 -5.21
C GLY A 149 -0.31 10.21 -6.09
N VAL A 150 -0.74 9.06 -6.64
CA VAL A 150 -1.92 8.98 -7.53
C VAL A 150 -3.18 9.45 -6.82
N GLY A 151 -3.38 9.10 -5.55
CA GLY A 151 -4.56 9.49 -4.79
C GLY A 151 -4.69 11.01 -4.68
N GLN A 152 -3.56 11.69 -4.46
CA GLN A 152 -3.50 13.15 -4.36
C GLN A 152 -3.86 13.82 -5.69
N ASP A 153 -3.33 13.30 -6.81
CA ASP A 153 -3.56 13.88 -8.14
C ASP A 153 -5.01 13.75 -8.61
N ILE A 154 -5.74 12.71 -8.19
CA ILE A 154 -7.16 12.50 -8.52
C ILE A 154 -8.12 13.14 -7.50
N GLY A 155 -7.61 13.97 -6.59
CA GLY A 155 -8.40 14.67 -5.58
C GLY A 155 -9.03 13.76 -4.52
N GLN A 156 -8.55 12.52 -4.39
CA GLN A 156 -8.98 11.61 -3.33
C GLN A 156 -8.13 11.86 -2.08
N ILE A 157 -8.80 12.01 -0.93
CA ILE A 157 -8.13 11.87 0.36
C ILE A 157 -7.60 10.45 0.37
N ASP A 158 -6.29 10.34 0.47
CA ASP A 158 -5.57 9.12 0.16
C ASP A 158 -5.81 8.04 1.21
N CYS A 159 -6.90 7.29 1.00
CA CYS A 159 -7.24 6.15 1.82
C CYS A 159 -6.14 5.09 1.78
N ASN A 160 -5.36 4.94 0.70
CA ASN A 160 -4.30 3.93 0.58
C ASN A 160 -3.05 4.27 1.39
N ALA A 161 -2.62 5.53 1.36
CA ALA A 161 -1.60 6.07 2.25
C ALA A 161 -1.98 5.99 3.73
N LEU A 162 -3.27 6.17 4.03
CA LEU A 162 -3.85 5.97 5.37
C LEU A 162 -3.96 4.49 5.74
N LEU A 163 -4.34 3.61 4.80
CA LEU A 163 -4.58 2.17 4.95
C LEU A 163 -3.29 1.37 5.17
N THR A 164 -2.20 1.72 4.48
CA THR A 164 -0.95 0.95 4.51
C THR A 164 0.14 1.61 5.35
N PHE A 165 0.11 2.95 5.52
CA PHE A 165 1.22 3.71 6.10
C PHE A 165 0.85 4.77 7.14
N GLY A 166 -0.43 4.91 7.50
CA GLY A 166 -0.88 5.91 8.49
C GLY A 166 -0.44 7.34 8.15
N LEU A 167 -0.58 7.74 6.88
CA LEU A 167 -0.23 9.10 6.44
C LEU A 167 -1.27 10.12 6.92
N ARG A 168 -0.81 11.19 7.59
CA ARG A 168 -1.62 12.38 7.90
C ARG A 168 -1.49 13.40 6.76
N SER A 169 -2.52 14.24 6.66
CA SER A 169 -2.74 15.48 5.89
C SER A 169 -1.50 16.29 5.42
N PRO A 170 -1.60 17.13 4.35
CA PRO A 170 -0.49 17.66 3.52
C PRO A 170 0.52 18.61 4.19
N ASP A 171 0.40 18.88 5.49
CA ASP A 171 1.33 19.76 6.22
C ASP A 171 2.64 19.10 6.64
N ASP A 172 2.81 17.81 6.35
CA ASP A 172 4.07 17.12 6.58
C ASP A 172 5.15 17.65 5.62
N ALA A 173 6.32 18.00 6.16
CA ALA A 173 7.39 18.65 5.39
C ALA A 173 7.91 17.77 4.23
N LEU A 174 7.66 16.46 4.28
CA LEU A 174 7.89 15.52 3.19
C LEU A 174 6.94 15.77 2.02
N SER A 175 5.64 15.96 2.27
CA SER A 175 4.62 16.25 1.26
C SER A 175 4.98 17.51 0.46
N ARG A 176 5.41 18.59 1.13
CA ARG A 176 5.85 19.83 0.45
C ARG A 176 7.14 19.67 -0.35
N ARG A 177 8.00 18.71 0.00
CA ARG A 177 9.26 18.43 -0.71
C ARG A 177 9.05 17.64 -2.01
N PHE A 178 7.96 16.88 -2.09
CA PHE A 178 7.57 16.06 -3.24
C PHE A 178 6.45 16.68 -4.10
N LEU A 179 5.67 17.63 -3.57
CA LEU A 179 4.65 18.39 -4.31
C LEU A 179 5.21 19.46 -5.27
N GLN A 180 6.53 19.69 -5.26
CA GLN A 180 7.18 20.48 -6.29
C GLN A 180 7.69 19.55 -7.38
N PRO A 181 7.17 19.60 -8.62
CA PRO A 181 7.64 18.74 -9.70
C PRO A 181 9.12 19.07 -9.95
N LYS A 182 10.00 18.14 -9.60
CA LYS A 182 11.46 18.38 -9.66
C LYS A 182 12.10 17.72 -10.87
N SER A 183 11.39 16.89 -11.62
CA SER A 183 11.98 16.17 -12.74
C SER A 183 11.03 15.96 -13.92
N ALA A 184 11.60 15.91 -15.12
CA ALA A 184 10.91 15.54 -16.35
C ALA A 184 10.22 14.16 -16.25
N LEU A 185 10.69 13.28 -15.35
CA LEU A 185 10.10 11.97 -15.05
C LEU A 185 8.67 12.04 -14.51
N GLU A 186 8.37 12.96 -13.60
CA GLU A 186 7.02 13.12 -13.02
C GLU A 186 6.02 13.61 -14.06
N ASN A 187 6.47 14.46 -14.99
CA ASN A 187 5.66 14.92 -16.11
C ASN A 187 5.42 13.80 -17.14
N GLU A 188 6.40 12.94 -17.40
CA GLU A 188 6.25 11.80 -18.31
C GLU A 188 5.29 10.74 -17.75
N SER A 189 5.41 10.39 -16.45
CA SER A 189 4.48 9.48 -15.79
C SER A 189 3.05 10.01 -15.75
N ARG A 190 2.87 11.32 -15.49
CA ARG A 190 1.55 11.98 -15.57
C ARG A 190 0.97 11.96 -16.98
N ARG A 191 1.80 12.23 -17.99
CA ARG A 191 1.40 12.25 -19.41
C ARG A 191 1.01 10.87 -19.95
N ILE A 192 1.65 9.80 -19.46
CA ILE A 192 1.34 8.41 -19.84
C ILE A 192 0.10 7.90 -19.11
N ALA A 193 -0.09 8.31 -17.84
CA ALA A 193 -1.27 7.92 -17.07
C ALA A 193 -2.53 8.67 -17.52
N PHE A 194 -2.42 9.95 -17.90
CA PHE A 194 -3.57 10.78 -18.21
C PHE A 194 -3.27 11.77 -19.34
N GLN A 195 -4.12 11.77 -20.37
CA GLN A 195 -4.14 12.81 -21.41
C GLN A 195 -5.30 13.77 -21.12
N GLN A 196 -4.99 15.06 -20.95
CA GLN A 196 -6.01 16.08 -20.75
C GLN A 196 -6.61 16.46 -22.10
N VAL A 197 -7.88 16.09 -22.33
CA VAL A 197 -8.63 16.48 -23.53
C VAL A 197 -9.89 17.21 -23.06
N GLY A 198 -9.96 18.52 -23.33
CA GLY A 198 -11.17 19.31 -23.10
C GLY A 198 -11.60 19.45 -21.63
N GLY A 199 -10.66 19.48 -20.67
CA GLY A 199 -10.98 19.65 -19.25
C GLY A 199 -11.29 18.36 -18.48
N HIS A 200 -11.22 17.20 -19.14
CA HIS A 200 -11.35 15.89 -18.51
C HIS A 200 -10.07 15.06 -18.74
N TYR A 201 -9.64 14.33 -17.71
CA TYR A 201 -8.52 13.39 -17.82
C TYR A 201 -9.05 12.05 -18.36
N ARG A 202 -8.48 11.57 -19.47
CA ARG A 202 -8.71 10.22 -19.99
C ARG A 202 -7.44 9.39 -19.89
N LEU A 203 -7.58 8.08 -19.79
CA LEU A 203 -6.46 7.15 -19.98
C LEU A 203 -5.94 7.34 -21.41
N ALA A 204 -4.62 7.44 -21.58
CA ALA A 204 -4.01 7.71 -22.89
C ALA A 204 -4.24 6.60 -23.94
N SER A 205 -4.80 5.46 -23.55
CA SER A 205 -5.20 4.36 -24.45
C SER A 205 -6.47 4.63 -25.25
N ASP A 206 -7.24 5.66 -24.90
CA ASP A 206 -8.58 5.92 -25.46
C ASP A 206 -8.58 7.04 -26.52
N ALA A 207 -7.40 7.39 -27.06
CA ALA A 207 -7.19 8.45 -28.05
C ALA A 207 -6.57 7.93 -29.35
#